data_AF-F8UHN8-F1
#
_entry.id   AF-F8UHN8-F1
#
_cell.length_a   1.000
_cell.length_b   1.000
_cell.length_c   1.000
_cell.angle_alpha   90.00
_cell.angle_beta   90.00
_cell.angle_gamma   90.00
#
_symmetry.space_group_name_H-M   'P 1'
#
loop_
_entity.id
_entity.type
_entity.pdbx_description
1 polymer ?
#
loop_
_entity_poly.entity_id
_entity_poly.type
_entity_poly.pdbx_seq_one_letter_code
_entity_poly.pdbx_strand_id
1 'polypeptide(L)'
;VGLKAVESVIEERNQAGPFKDLLDFCTRVDGSKVNRRVLEGLIQCGAFDFTGVERSRLLVSLDEVTRLCGATQDPNQLTIFSAAPGGDVRTFDFSGIPNHVEWDEREKLRREKEALGFYITGHPLDRYRDEVSRFTTSSIQDLTLLADKTTVRIAGVIEELKIKRTKRGDKMA
;
A
#
# COMPACT_ATOMS: atom_id res chain seq x y z
N VAL A 1 6.37 8.21 0.67
CA VAL A 1 5.85 9.32 -0.17
C VAL A 1 6.44 10.63 0.32
N GLY A 2 6.80 11.58 -0.57
CA GLY A 2 7.36 12.87 -0.16
C GLY A 2 6.29 13.82 0.42
N LEU A 3 6.67 14.65 1.39
CA LEU A 3 5.73 15.51 2.15
C LEU A 3 4.96 16.48 1.23
N LYS A 4 5.65 17.13 0.29
CA LYS A 4 5.03 18.04 -0.71
C LYS A 4 4.00 17.37 -1.62
N ALA A 5 4.21 16.09 -1.94
CA ALA A 5 3.26 15.33 -2.76
C ALA A 5 1.96 15.08 -1.98
N VAL A 6 2.07 14.76 -0.68
CA VAL A 6 0.92 14.57 0.19
C VAL A 6 0.13 15.86 0.38
N GLU A 7 0.82 16.98 0.64
CA GLU A 7 0.19 18.30 0.76
C GLU A 7 -0.62 18.65 -0.50
N SER A 8 -0.03 18.50 -1.68
CA SER A 8 -0.71 18.78 -2.94
C SER A 8 -1.94 17.89 -3.15
N VAL A 9 -1.89 16.61 -2.77
CA VAL A 9 -3.04 15.70 -2.85
C VAL A 9 -4.16 16.12 -1.91
N ILE A 10 -3.82 16.57 -0.69
CA ILE A 10 -4.80 17.03 0.30
C ILE A 10 -5.44 18.34 -0.16
N GLU A 11 -4.65 19.29 -0.67
CA GLU A 11 -5.14 20.56 -1.21
C GLU A 11 -6.13 20.32 -2.36
N GLU A 12 -5.78 19.49 -3.34
CA GLU A 12 -6.66 19.12 -4.45
C GLU A 12 -7.96 18.46 -3.98
N ARG A 13 -7.87 17.58 -2.99
CA ARG A 13 -9.04 16.94 -2.38
C ARG A 13 -9.94 17.95 -1.67
N ASN A 14 -9.36 18.94 -0.98
CA ASN A 14 -10.12 19.95 -0.26
C ASN A 14 -10.81 20.94 -1.22
N GLN A 15 -10.20 21.24 -2.37
CA GLN A 15 -10.74 22.17 -3.36
C GLN A 15 -11.81 21.53 -4.26
N ALA A 16 -11.54 20.35 -4.80
CA ALA A 16 -12.41 19.69 -5.79
C ALA A 16 -13.17 18.46 -5.24
N GLY A 17 -13.06 18.17 -3.95
CA GLY A 17 -13.79 17.10 -3.27
C GLY A 17 -13.08 15.72 -3.30
N PRO A 18 -13.74 14.66 -2.79
CA PRO A 18 -13.15 13.32 -2.72
C PRO A 18 -12.81 12.75 -4.10
N PHE A 19 -11.79 11.91 -4.17
CA PHE A 19 -11.42 11.21 -5.41
C PHE A 19 -12.39 10.07 -5.68
N LYS A 20 -12.80 9.89 -6.93
CA LYS A 20 -13.72 8.83 -7.35
C LYS A 20 -13.01 7.51 -7.63
N ASP A 21 -11.95 7.58 -8.42
CA ASP A 21 -11.18 6.41 -8.85
C ASP A 21 -9.70 6.79 -9.07
N LEU A 22 -8.90 5.82 -9.52
CA LEU A 22 -7.47 6.03 -9.81
C LEU A 22 -7.24 7.02 -10.96
N LEU A 23 -8.16 7.09 -11.94
CA LEU A 23 -8.04 7.99 -13.08
C LEU A 23 -8.35 9.44 -12.68
N ASP A 24 -9.39 9.67 -11.89
CA ASP A 24 -9.73 10.96 -11.29
C ASP A 24 -8.57 11.46 -10.42
N PHE A 25 -7.93 10.58 -9.65
CA PHE A 25 -6.72 10.93 -8.90
C PHE A 25 -5.57 11.35 -9.82
N CYS A 26 -5.23 10.55 -10.84
CA CYS A 26 -4.11 10.85 -11.74
C CYS A 26 -4.37 12.02 -12.71
N THR A 27 -5.63 12.37 -12.97
CA THR A 27 -5.98 13.53 -13.81
C THR A 27 -5.98 14.84 -13.02
N ARG A 28 -6.40 14.81 -11.74
CA ARG A 28 -6.41 15.98 -10.86
C ARG A 28 -5.05 16.28 -10.25
N VAL A 29 -4.30 15.24 -9.89
CA VAL A 29 -3.00 15.40 -9.25
C VAL A 29 -1.90 15.53 -10.30
N ASP A 30 -1.09 16.58 -10.17
CA ASP A 30 0.03 16.85 -11.05
C ASP A 30 1.06 15.70 -11.05
N GLY A 31 1.26 15.06 -12.20
CA GLY A 31 2.21 13.97 -12.40
C GLY A 31 3.67 14.35 -12.16
N SER A 32 4.00 15.65 -12.16
CA SER A 32 5.33 16.14 -11.77
C SER A 32 5.59 16.02 -10.25
N LYS A 33 4.53 16.03 -9.44
CA LYS A 33 4.59 15.92 -7.97
C LYS A 33 4.44 14.48 -7.50
N VAL A 34 3.70 13.66 -8.26
CA VAL A 34 3.42 12.26 -7.92
C VAL A 34 3.95 11.33 -9.00
N ASN A 35 5.15 10.81 -8.77
CA ASN A 35 5.80 9.86 -9.67
C ASN A 35 5.15 8.47 -9.59
N ARG A 36 5.36 7.64 -10.62
CA ARG A 36 4.95 6.22 -10.65
C ARG A 36 5.23 5.47 -9.34
N ARG A 37 6.45 5.60 -8.80
CA ARG A 37 6.85 4.93 -7.55
C ARG A 37 5.99 5.34 -6.35
N VAL A 38 5.46 6.57 -6.34
CA VAL A 38 4.53 7.04 -5.30
C VAL A 38 3.17 6.41 -5.49
N LEU A 39 2.65 6.37 -6.72
CA LEU A 39 1.37 5.72 -7.03
C LEU A 39 1.39 4.22 -6.67
N GLU A 40 2.46 3.51 -7.03
CA GLU A 40 2.65 2.10 -6.66
C GLU A 40 2.62 1.92 -5.13
N GLY A 41 3.33 2.77 -4.39
CA GLY A 41 3.33 2.72 -2.92
C GLY A 41 1.96 3.01 -2.32
N LEU A 42 1.20 3.96 -2.88
CA LEU A 42 -0.16 4.28 -2.45
C LEU A 42 -1.14 3.13 -2.70
N ILE A 43 -1.02 2.44 -3.84
CA ILE A 43 -1.83 1.25 -4.14
C ILE A 43 -1.45 0.11 -3.19
N GLN A 44 -0.15 -0.13 -2.98
CA GLN A 44 0.33 -1.22 -2.13
C GLN A 44 -0.07 -1.04 -0.66
N CYS A 45 -0.06 0.20 -0.14
CA CYS A 45 -0.51 0.50 1.22
C CYS A 45 -2.03 0.52 1.39
N GLY A 46 -2.80 0.33 0.31
CA GLY A 46 -4.26 0.29 0.35
C GLY A 46 -4.95 1.65 0.33
N ALA A 47 -4.25 2.73 -0.05
CA ALA A 47 -4.86 4.06 -0.12
C ALA A 47 -6.02 4.14 -1.13
N PHE A 48 -6.06 3.22 -2.10
CA PHE A 48 -7.11 3.11 -3.13
C PHE A 48 -8.13 2.00 -2.87
N ASP A 49 -8.10 1.35 -1.70
CA ASP A 49 -9.06 0.29 -1.36
C ASP A 49 -10.52 0.78 -1.33
N PHE A 50 -10.74 2.09 -1.18
CA PHE A 50 -12.07 2.72 -1.25
C PHE A 50 -12.74 2.56 -2.62
N THR A 51 -11.99 2.28 -3.68
CA THR A 51 -12.51 2.07 -5.03
C THR A 51 -13.20 0.71 -5.20
N GLY A 52 -13.00 -0.22 -4.25
CA GLY A 52 -13.50 -1.60 -4.36
C GLY A 52 -12.78 -2.45 -5.42
N VAL A 53 -11.75 -1.90 -6.06
CA VAL A 53 -10.93 -2.60 -7.06
C VAL A 53 -9.75 -3.28 -6.35
N GLU A 54 -9.45 -4.51 -6.76
CA GLU A 54 -8.30 -5.27 -6.25
C GLU A 54 -6.98 -4.51 -6.47
N ARG A 55 -6.11 -4.48 -5.45
CA ARG A 55 -4.80 -3.80 -5.51
C ARG A 55 -3.92 -4.30 -6.66
N SER A 56 -4.01 -5.58 -7.01
CA SER A 56 -3.33 -6.20 -8.16
C SER A 56 -3.75 -5.55 -9.47
N ARG A 57 -5.07 -5.40 -9.67
CA ARG A 57 -5.67 -4.82 -10.86
C ARG A 57 -5.36 -3.32 -10.98
N LEU A 58 -5.41 -2.59 -9.86
CA LEU A 58 -4.99 -1.19 -9.82
C LEU A 58 -3.53 -1.02 -10.24
N LEU A 59 -2.63 -1.89 -9.76
CA LEU A 59 -1.21 -1.82 -10.11
C LEU A 59 -0.97 -2.07 -11.61
N VAL A 60 -1.65 -3.05 -12.20
CA VAL A 60 -1.55 -3.35 -13.64
C VAL A 60 -2.13 -2.20 -14.48
N SER A 61 -3.24 -1.62 -14.03
CA SER A 61 -3.88 -0.48 -14.71
C SER A 61 -3.06 0.80 -14.69
N LEU A 62 -2.07 0.91 -13.80
CA LEU A 62 -1.31 2.13 -13.57
C LEU A 62 -0.57 2.60 -14.83
N ASP A 63 -0.02 1.67 -15.62
CA ASP A 63 0.66 1.97 -16.89
C ASP A 63 -0.28 2.65 -17.89
N GLU A 64 -1.49 2.09 -18.04
CA GLU A 64 -2.51 2.61 -18.95
C GLU A 64 -3.09 3.94 -18.46
N VAL A 65 -3.42 4.05 -17.17
CA VAL A 65 -3.91 5.29 -16.56
C VAL A 65 -2.91 6.42 -16.71
N THR A 66 -1.62 6.17 -16.43
CA THR A 66 -0.56 7.19 -16.57
C THR A 66 -0.43 7.66 -18.02
N ARG A 67 -0.54 6.73 -18.98
CA ARG A 67 -0.52 7.07 -20.41
C ARG A 67 -1.72 7.94 -20.82
N LEU A 68 -2.92 7.61 -20.35
CA LEU A 68 -4.13 8.39 -20.63
C LEU A 68 -4.06 9.81 -20.04
N CYS A 69 -3.53 9.94 -18.82
CA CYS A 69 -3.31 11.24 -18.19
C CYS A 69 -2.28 12.07 -18.95
N GLY A 70 -1.16 11.48 -19.37
CA GLY A 70 -0.13 12.14 -20.19
C GLY A 70 -0.65 12.60 -21.55
N ALA A 71 -1.43 11.76 -22.25
CA ALA A 71 -2.03 12.11 -23.54
C ALA A 71 -3.09 13.22 -23.45
N THR A 72 -3.74 13.38 -22.29
CA THR A 72 -4.71 14.46 -22.05
C THR A 72 -4.02 15.82 -21.87
N GLN A 73 -2.73 15.85 -21.54
CA GLN A 73 -1.94 17.09 -21.46
C GLN A 73 -1.35 17.52 -22.80
N ASP A 74 -1.38 16.67 -23.83
CA ASP A 74 -0.98 17.03 -25.19
C ASP A 74 -2.18 17.59 -25.96
N PRO A 75 -2.28 18.92 -26.19
CA PRO A 75 -3.45 19.54 -26.81
C PRO A 75 -3.71 19.06 -28.25
N ASN A 76 -2.71 18.44 -28.89
CA ASN A 76 -2.77 17.96 -30.27
C ASN A 76 -3.34 16.54 -30.41
N GLN A 77 -3.54 15.79 -29.31
CA GLN A 77 -4.14 14.44 -29.31
C GLN A 77 -5.58 14.40 -28.77
N LEU A 78 -6.12 15.53 -28.30
CA LEU A 78 -7.45 15.63 -27.69
C LEU A 78 -8.62 15.33 -28.66
N THR A 79 -8.38 15.31 -29.98
CA THR A 79 -9.43 15.30 -31.00
C THR A 79 -10.01 13.90 -31.29
N ILE A 80 -9.29 12.81 -30.99
CA ILE A 80 -9.75 11.45 -31.40
C ILE A 80 -10.63 10.77 -30.33
N PHE A 81 -10.53 11.16 -29.06
CA PHE A 81 -11.33 10.58 -27.97
C PHE A 81 -12.40 11.52 -27.39
N SER A 82 -12.50 12.77 -27.86
CA SER A 82 -13.53 13.74 -27.44
C SER A 82 -14.82 13.69 -28.26
N ALA A 83 -14.90 12.80 -29.27
CA ALA A 83 -16.03 12.70 -30.19
C ALA A 83 -17.15 11.74 -29.73
N ALA A 84 -17.23 11.40 -28.44
CA ALA A 84 -18.39 10.70 -27.88
C ALA A 84 -19.38 11.74 -27.32
N PRO A 85 -20.61 11.84 -27.87
CA PRO A 85 -21.58 12.83 -27.42
C PRO A 85 -22.22 12.37 -26.12
N GLY A 86 -21.74 12.91 -25.00
CA GLY A 86 -22.29 12.67 -23.67
C GLY A 86 -21.29 13.12 -22.64
N GLY A 87 -21.51 14.29 -22.04
CA GLY A 87 -20.72 14.76 -20.92
C GLY A 87 -20.95 13.86 -19.73
N ASP A 88 -20.17 12.79 -19.61
CA ASP A 88 -20.20 11.89 -18.48
C ASP A 88 -18.77 11.56 -18.04
N VAL A 89 -18.62 11.42 -16.74
CA VAL A 89 -17.39 11.13 -16.00
C VAL A 89 -16.57 10.09 -16.77
N ARG A 90 -15.30 10.39 -17.09
CA ARG A 90 -14.36 9.38 -17.61
C ARG A 90 -14.15 8.34 -16.51
N THR A 91 -15.01 7.32 -16.43
CA THR A 91 -14.76 6.13 -15.62
C THR A 91 -13.76 5.27 -16.35
N PHE A 92 -12.66 4.94 -15.68
CA PHE A 92 -11.68 4.01 -16.25
C PHE A 92 -12.33 2.63 -16.37
N ASP A 93 -12.52 2.16 -17.60
CA ASP A 93 -13.12 0.87 -17.85
C ASP A 93 -12.11 -0.23 -17.60
N PHE A 94 -12.22 -0.87 -16.44
CA PHE A 94 -11.39 -2.00 -16.09
C PHE A 94 -11.71 -3.26 -16.93
N SER A 95 -12.78 -3.28 -17.75
CA SER A 95 -13.23 -4.46 -18.51
C SER A 95 -12.19 -5.01 -19.49
N GLY A 96 -11.28 -4.16 -19.98
CA GLY A 96 -10.17 -4.55 -20.86
C GLY A 96 -8.97 -5.16 -20.14
N ILE A 97 -8.91 -5.04 -18.80
CA ILE A 97 -7.82 -5.61 -18.01
C ILE A 97 -8.16 -7.08 -17.75
N PRO A 98 -7.29 -8.03 -18.15
CA PRO A 98 -7.49 -9.44 -17.87
C PRO A 98 -7.78 -9.62 -16.38
N ASN A 99 -8.74 -10.49 -16.03
CA ASN A 99 -8.97 -10.87 -14.64
C ASN A 99 -7.64 -11.32 -14.04
N HIS A 100 -7.01 -10.43 -13.27
CA HIS A 100 -5.72 -10.71 -12.68
C HIS A 100 -6.01 -11.46 -11.39
N VAL A 101 -5.25 -12.52 -11.14
CA VAL A 101 -5.33 -13.23 -9.87
C VAL A 101 -5.02 -12.22 -8.75
N GLU A 102 -5.93 -12.05 -7.79
CA GLU A 102 -5.67 -11.23 -6.61
C GLU A 102 -4.39 -11.72 -5.91
N TRP A 103 -3.64 -10.81 -5.30
CA TRP A 103 -2.45 -11.23 -4.54
C TRP A 103 -2.86 -12.15 -3.40
N ASP A 104 -2.11 -13.25 -3.24
CA ASP A 104 -2.21 -14.08 -2.04
C ASP A 104 -1.96 -13.22 -0.79
N GLU A 105 -2.58 -13.57 0.34
CA GLU A 105 -2.50 -12.79 1.58
C GLU A 105 -1.07 -12.50 2.00
N ARG A 106 -0.18 -13.49 1.81
CA ARG A 106 1.26 -13.35 2.10
C ARG A 106 1.92 -12.26 1.25
N GLU A 107 1.60 -12.21 -0.03
CA GLU A 107 2.16 -11.23 -0.96
C GLU A 107 1.57 -9.85 -0.71
N LYS A 108 0.27 -9.78 -0.39
CA LYS A 108 -0.41 -8.54 0.03
C LYS A 108 0.24 -7.95 1.28
N LEU A 109 0.43 -8.76 2.33
CA LEU A 109 1.11 -8.35 3.57
C LEU A 109 2.57 -7.97 3.32
N ARG A 110 3.29 -8.69 2.45
CA ARG A 110 4.68 -8.35 2.10
C ARG A 110 4.77 -6.96 1.45
N ARG A 111 3.90 -6.67 0.48
CA ARG A 111 3.84 -5.37 -0.20
C ARG A 111 3.38 -4.25 0.72
N GLU A 112 2.46 -4.55 1.62
CA GLU A 112 2.02 -3.58 2.63
C GLU A 112 3.18 -3.20 3.57
N LYS A 113 3.94 -4.19 4.05
CA LYS A 113 5.17 -3.95 4.82
C LYS A 113 6.21 -3.18 4.02
N GLU A 114 6.36 -3.46 2.73
CA GLU A 114 7.30 -2.74 1.87
C GLU A 114 6.90 -1.26 1.69
N ALA A 115 5.61 -0.97 1.60
CA ALA A 115 5.09 0.38 1.41
C ALA A 115 5.04 1.22 2.70
N LEU A 116 4.67 0.60 3.83
CA LEU A 116 4.42 1.29 5.11
C LEU A 116 5.53 1.07 6.15
N GLY A 117 6.29 -0.01 6.03
CA GLY A 117 7.27 -0.46 7.03
C GLY A 117 6.68 -1.38 8.11
N PHE A 118 5.36 -1.51 8.20
CA PHE A 118 4.65 -2.35 9.16
C PHE A 118 3.41 -2.97 8.53
N TYR A 119 2.79 -3.93 9.21
CA TYR A 119 1.54 -4.55 8.76
C TYR A 119 0.33 -3.87 9.42
N ILE A 120 -0.70 -3.57 8.63
CA ILE A 120 -1.98 -2.95 9.05
C ILE A 120 -3.12 -3.97 8.96
N THR A 121 -3.25 -4.63 7.80
CA THR A 121 -4.41 -5.48 7.49
C THR A 121 -4.39 -6.84 8.18
N GLY A 122 -3.22 -7.31 8.60
CA GLY A 122 -3.07 -8.56 9.35
C GLY A 122 -1.65 -8.76 9.84
N HIS A 123 -1.41 -9.82 10.60
CA HIS A 123 -0.09 -10.19 11.10
C HIS A 123 0.37 -11.52 10.48
N PRO A 124 1.66 -11.68 10.11
CA PRO A 124 2.18 -12.96 9.62
C PRO A 124 2.00 -14.15 10.60
N LEU A 125 1.77 -13.86 11.89
CA LEU A 125 1.50 -14.86 12.92
C LEU A 125 0.03 -15.27 13.01
N ASP A 126 -0.89 -14.55 12.37
CA ASP A 126 -2.32 -14.84 12.48
C ASP A 126 -2.65 -16.22 11.91
N ARG A 127 -1.93 -16.65 10.87
CA ARG A 127 -2.04 -18.01 10.32
C ARG A 127 -1.70 -19.12 11.33
N TYR A 128 -0.82 -18.82 12.29
CA TYR A 128 -0.36 -19.77 13.30
C TYR A 128 -0.92 -19.44 14.69
N ARG A 129 -1.95 -18.59 14.78
CA ARG A 129 -2.46 -18.06 16.04
C ARG A 129 -2.85 -19.16 17.02
N ASP A 130 -3.50 -20.21 16.53
CA ASP A 130 -3.94 -21.34 17.36
C ASP A 130 -2.75 -22.15 17.89
N GLU A 131 -1.75 -22.41 17.05
CA GLU A 131 -0.53 -23.11 17.46
C GLU A 131 0.27 -22.27 18.46
N VAL A 132 0.47 -20.99 18.13
CA VAL A 132 1.16 -20.01 18.97
C VAL A 132 0.51 -19.94 20.35
N SER A 133 -0.82 -19.79 20.41
CA SER A 133 -1.56 -19.71 21.68
C SER A 133 -1.36 -20.93 22.59
N ARG A 134 -1.07 -22.11 22.04
CA ARG A 134 -0.83 -23.34 22.82
C ARG A 134 0.58 -23.37 23.43
N PHE A 135 1.54 -22.66 22.83
CA PHE A 135 2.94 -22.65 23.28
C PHE A 135 3.33 -21.37 24.03
N THR A 136 2.62 -20.27 23.82
CA THR A 136 2.88 -18.99 24.48
C THR A 136 2.17 -18.88 25.81
N THR A 137 2.87 -18.34 26.79
CA THR A 137 2.33 -18.11 28.15
C THR A 137 1.84 -16.68 28.32
N SER A 138 2.35 -15.73 27.52
CA SER A 138 2.02 -14.31 27.64
C SER A 138 2.21 -13.58 26.30
N SER A 139 1.46 -12.50 26.08
CA SER A 139 1.71 -11.59 24.96
C SER A 139 2.81 -10.59 25.30
N ILE A 140 3.38 -9.92 24.29
CA ILE A 140 4.39 -8.86 24.50
C ILE A 140 3.82 -7.72 25.36
N GLN A 141 2.52 -7.43 25.24
CA GLN A 141 1.86 -6.36 25.99
C GLN A 141 1.74 -6.68 27.48
N ASP A 142 1.58 -7.97 27.82
CA ASP A 142 1.39 -8.42 29.21
C ASP A 142 2.71 -8.49 30.00
N LEU A 143 3.85 -8.41 29.32
CA LEU A 143 5.17 -8.51 29.96
C LEU A 143 5.43 -7.44 31.01
N THR A 144 4.87 -6.25 30.82
CA THR A 144 5.03 -5.13 31.76
C THR A 144 4.25 -5.33 33.05
N LEU A 145 3.25 -6.21 33.05
CA LEU A 145 2.42 -6.55 34.21
C LEU A 145 3.01 -7.68 35.05
N LEU A 146 4.02 -8.38 34.52
CA LEU A 146 4.63 -9.53 35.17
C LEU A 146 5.74 -9.13 36.13
N ALA A 147 5.92 -9.93 37.19
CA ALA A 147 6.97 -9.70 38.18
C ALA A 147 8.37 -9.91 37.54
N ASP A 148 9.35 -9.15 38.04
CA ASP A 148 10.73 -9.28 37.60
C ASP A 148 11.25 -10.72 37.81
N LYS A 149 12.06 -11.22 36.87
CA LYS A 149 12.56 -12.60 36.78
C LYS A 149 11.52 -13.70 36.52
N THR A 150 10.30 -13.36 36.12
CA THR A 150 9.33 -14.37 35.67
C THR A 150 9.76 -14.98 34.34
N THR A 151 9.75 -16.31 34.24
CA THR A 151 10.03 -17.02 32.98
C THR A 151 8.78 -17.03 32.12
N VAL A 152 8.87 -16.48 30.90
CA VAL A 152 7.76 -16.40 29.95
C VAL A 152 8.14 -17.04 28.61
N ARG A 153 7.13 -17.53 27.89
CA ARG A 153 7.27 -17.98 26.50
C ARG A 153 6.45 -17.05 25.61
N ILE A 154 7.12 -16.47 24.62
CA ILE A 154 6.54 -15.52 23.67
C ILE A 154 6.83 -16.03 22.26
N ALA A 155 5.88 -15.84 21.35
CA ALA A 155 6.09 -16.03 19.92
C ALA A 155 6.04 -14.67 19.23
N GLY A 156 6.92 -14.48 18.26
CA GLY A 156 7.10 -13.22 17.54
C GLY A 156 7.66 -13.47 16.14
N VAL A 157 7.67 -12.43 15.32
CA VAL A 157 8.38 -12.43 14.05
C VAL A 157 9.71 -11.72 14.25
N ILE A 158 10.81 -12.36 13.84
CA ILE A 158 12.13 -11.74 13.91
C ILE A 158 12.22 -10.71 12.76
N GLU A 159 12.36 -9.45 13.12
CA GLU A 159 12.49 -8.35 12.15
C GLU A 159 13.94 -7.99 11.84
N GLU A 160 14.80 -7.92 12.86
CA GLU A 160 16.21 -7.57 12.71
C GLU A 160 17.08 -8.45 13.63
N LEU A 161 18.19 -8.96 13.10
CA LEU A 161 19.19 -9.69 13.88
C LEU A 161 20.43 -8.79 14.06
N LYS A 162 20.61 -8.26 15.27
CA LYS A 162 21.77 -7.43 15.61
C LYS A 162 22.79 -8.19 16.44
N ILE A 163 23.81 -8.74 15.78
CA ILE A 163 24.89 -9.44 16.47
C ILE A 163 25.82 -8.43 17.15
N LYS A 164 25.79 -8.38 18.48
CA LYS A 164 26.74 -7.55 19.26
C LYS A 164 27.97 -8.39 19.59
N ARG A 165 29.15 -7.94 19.17
CA ARG A 165 30.42 -8.54 19.59
C ARG A 165 30.81 -8.01 20.96
N THR A 166 31.21 -8.92 21.85
CA THR A 166 31.79 -8.53 23.13
C THR A 166 33.17 -7.92 22.91
N LYS A 167 33.70 -7.19 23.90
CA LYS A 167 35.10 -6.69 23.88
C LYS A 167 36.14 -7.82 23.76
N ARG A 168 35.75 -9.08 23.98
CA ARG A 168 36.60 -10.28 23.85
C ARG A 168 36.44 -11.02 22.50
N GLY A 169 35.60 -10.54 21.59
CA GLY A 169 35.42 -11.12 20.26
C GLY A 169 34.32 -12.18 20.15
N ASP A 170 33.75 -12.61 21.27
CA ASP A 170 32.62 -13.56 21.27
C ASP A 170 31.33 -12.92 20.76
N LYS A 171 30.50 -13.71 20.09
CA LYS A 171 29.18 -13.31 19.59
C LYS A 171 28.18 -13.31 20.75
N MET A 172 27.66 -12.15 21.14
CA MET A 172 26.45 -12.04 21.95
C MET A 172 25.27 -11.94 20.99
N ALA A 173 24.33 -12.90 21.12
CA ALA A 173 23.04 -12.89 20.42
C ALA A 173 22.04 -12.06 21.21
#